data_AF-A0A1D7W8W1-F1
#
_entry.id   AF-A0A1D7W8W1-F1
#
_cell.length_a   1.000
_cell.length_b   1.000
_cell.length_c   1.000
_cell.angle_alpha   90.00
_cell.angle_beta   90.00
_cell.angle_gamma   90.00
#
_symmetry.space_group_name_H-M   'P 1'
#
loop_
_entity.id
_entity.type
_entity.pdbx_description
1 polymer ?
#
loop_
_entity_poly.entity_id
_entity_poly.type
_entity_poly.pdbx_seq_one_letter_code
_entity_poly.pdbx_strand_id
1 'polypeptide(L)' 'MKDAIKELLSDRRSLNAAVLVTILYPCVYFGVHLIGWGNGMFSWWQTLLAAPVMGLVFWVFTSGFRRFRDEDVTPS' A
#
# COMPACT_ATOMS: atom_id res chain seq x y z
N MET A 1 21.13 0.53 -5.92
CA MET A 1 19.68 0.60 -6.21
C MET A 1 19.07 -0.76 -6.58
N LYS A 2 19.64 -1.50 -7.54
CA LYS A 2 19.09 -2.80 -7.97
C LYS A 2 18.98 -3.81 -6.81
N ASP A 3 19.99 -3.87 -5.94
CA ASP A 3 20.00 -4.83 -4.82
C ASP A 3 18.95 -4.48 -3.75
N ALA A 4 18.80 -3.20 -3.41
CA ALA A 4 17.76 -2.72 -2.50
C ALA A 4 16.35 -3.01 -3.03
N ILE A 5 16.12 -2.84 -4.34
CA ILE A 5 14.83 -3.20 -4.96
C ILE A 5 14.60 -4.70 -4.89
N LYS A 6 15.63 -5.50 -5.16
CA LYS A 6 15.54 -6.97 -5.10
C LYS A 6 15.24 -7.46 -3.68
N GLU A 7 15.86 -6.83 -2.69
CA GLU A 7 15.61 -7.05 -1.26
C GLU A 7 14.18 -6.67 -0.88
N LEU A 8 13.69 -5.49 -1.29
CA LEU A 8 12.31 -5.06 -1.07
C LEU A 8 11.30 -6.03 -1.71
N LEU A 9 11.57 -6.50 -2.92
CA LEU A 9 10.72 -7.47 -3.63
C LEU A 9 10.74 -8.87 -2.99
N SER A 10 11.73 -9.15 -2.14
CA SER A 10 11.82 -10.39 -1.37
C SER A 10 10.92 -10.39 -0.13
N ASP A 11 10.53 -9.21 0.39
CA ASP A 11 9.51 -9.11 1.45
C ASP A 11 8.12 -9.40 0.87
N ARG A 12 7.81 -10.69 0.74
CA ARG A 12 6.51 -11.20 0.31
C ARG A 12 5.39 -10.75 1.24
N ARG A 13 5.66 -10.52 2.52
CA ARG A 13 4.64 -10.10 3.49
C ARG A 13 4.25 -8.65 3.27
N SER A 14 5.18 -7.75 2.92
CA SER A 14 4.85 -6.36 2.59
C SER A 14 4.17 -6.28 1.23
N LEU A 15 4.64 -7.05 0.24
CA LEU A 15 3.99 -7.14 -1.07
C LEU A 15 2.54 -7.61 -0.96
N ASN A 16 2.27 -8.69 -0.22
CA ASN A 16 0.90 -9.19 -0.05
C ASN A 16 0.01 -8.17 0.65
N ALA A 17 0.53 -7.47 1.67
CA ALA A 17 -0.21 -6.41 2.35
C ALA A 17 -0.49 -5.21 1.42
N ALA A 18 0.45 -4.86 0.55
CA ALA A 18 0.29 -3.80 -0.45
C ALA A 18 -0.75 -4.16 -1.52
N VAL A 19 -0.76 -5.41 -2.00
CA VAL A 19 -1.80 -5.91 -2.91
C VAL A 19 -3.17 -5.83 -2.22
N LEU A 20 -3.25 -6.21 -0.95
CA LEU A 20 -4.49 -6.10 -0.18
C LEU A 20 -4.95 -4.64 -0.07
N VAL A 21 -4.06 -3.70 0.25
CA VAL A 21 -4.39 -2.27 0.32
C VAL A 21 -4.83 -1.72 -1.04
N THR A 22 -4.19 -2.16 -2.12
CA THR A 22 -4.55 -1.81 -3.51
C THR A 22 -5.99 -2.21 -3.82
N ILE A 23 -6.43 -3.39 -3.38
CA ILE A 23 -7.79 -3.89 -3.57
C ILE A 23 -8.77 -3.26 -2.58
N LEU A 24 -8.34 -3.02 -1.34
CA LEU A 24 -9.20 -2.50 -0.29
C LEU A 24 -9.56 -1.03 -0.54
N TYR A 25 -8.64 -0.25 -1.10
CA TYR A 25 -8.86 1.16 -1.42
C TYR A 25 -10.13 1.40 -2.29
N PRO A 26 -10.30 0.76 -3.48
CA PRO A 26 -11.50 0.93 -4.28
C PRO A 26 -12.75 0.40 -3.56
N CYS A 27 -12.66 -0.69 -2.80
CA CYS A 27 -13.78 -1.23 -2.04
C CYS A 27 -14.30 -0.25 -0.98
N VAL A 28 -13.39 0.34 -0.20
CA VAL A 28 -13.75 1.31 0.84
C VAL A 28 -14.26 2.60 0.21
N TYR A 29 -13.56 3.12 -0.81
CA TYR A 29 -13.95 4.36 -1.48
C TYR A 29 -15.34 4.24 -2.12
N PHE A 30 -15.61 3.13 -2.80
CA PHE A 30 -16.92 2.84 -3.36
C PHE A 30 -17.98 2.63 -2.27
N GLY A 31 -17.66 1.90 -1.20
CA GLY A 31 -18.57 1.70 -0.07
C GLY A 31 -18.97 3.02 0.61
N VAL A 32 -18.00 3.91 0.86
CA VAL A 32 -18.22 5.25 1.43
C VAL A 32 -19.08 6.12 0.50
N HIS A 33 -18.91 5.97 -0.81
CA HIS A 33 -19.76 6.65 -1.78
C HIS A 33 -21.22 6.14 -1.73
N LEU A 34 -21.43 4.82 -1.65
CA LEU A 34 -22.77 4.23 -1.60
C LEU A 34 -23.58 4.68 -0.38
N ILE A 35 -22.93 4.86 0.77
CA ILE A 35 -23.59 5.32 2.00
C ILE A 35 -23.77 6.85 2.07
N GLY A 36 -23.39 7.58 1.02
CA GLY A 36 -23.55 9.03 0.94
C GLY A 36 -22.57 9.84 1.81
N TRP A 37 -21.49 9.22 2.31
CA TRP A 37 -20.44 9.92 3.09
C TRP A 37 -19.36 10.58 2.22
N GLY A 38 -19.40 10.37 0.90
CA GLY A 38 -18.48 11.01 -0.03
C GLY A 38 -18.90 12.45 -0.37
N ASN A 39 -18.00 13.41 -0.18
CA ASN A 39 -18.24 14.84 -0.50
C ASN A 39 -18.08 15.20 -2.00
N GLY A 40 -18.06 14.21 -2.91
CA GLY A 40 -17.80 14.43 -4.34
C GLY A 40 -18.35 13.34 -5.26
N MET A 41 -18.37 13.62 -6.56
CA MET A 41 -18.83 12.68 -7.59
C MET A 41 -17.81 11.53 -7.72
N PHE A 42 -18.27 10.28 -7.57
CA PHE A 42 -17.39 9.13 -7.63
C PHE A 42 -16.84 8.94 -9.06
N SER A 43 -15.53 8.74 -9.16
CA SER A 43 -14.81 8.53 -10.42
C SER A 43 -14.05 7.20 -10.42
N TRP A 44 -14.49 6.27 -11.27
CA TRP A 44 -13.81 4.98 -11.46
C TRP A 44 -12.37 5.16 -11.96
N TRP A 45 -12.14 6.11 -12.87
CA TRP A 45 -10.80 6.37 -13.41
C TRP A 45 -9.82 6.85 -12.34
N GLN A 46 -10.26 7.80 -11.50
CA GLN A 46 -9.43 8.26 -10.39
C GLN A 46 -9.16 7.14 -9.39
N THR A 47 -10.18 6.32 -9.10
CA THR A 47 -10.06 5.22 -8.16
C THR A 47 -9.08 4.15 -8.64
N LEU A 48 -9.17 3.77 -9.92
CA LEU A 48 -8.30 2.77 -10.55
C LEU A 48 -6.84 3.24 -10.66
N LEU A 49 -6.61 4.55 -10.82
CA LEU A 49 -5.26 5.13 -10.83
C LEU A 49 -4.70 5.31 -9.41
N ALA A 50 -5.54 5.72 -8.45
CA ALA A 50 -5.12 5.94 -7.08
C ALA A 50 -4.83 4.63 -6.32
N ALA A 51 -5.60 3.57 -6.59
CA ALA A 51 -5.43 2.26 -5.95
C ALA A 51 -3.98 1.72 -6.01
N PRO A 52 -3.35 1.56 -7.19
CA PRO A 52 -1.98 1.06 -7.28
C PRO A 52 -0.96 2.04 -6.68
N VAL A 53 -1.21 3.35 -6.78
CA VAL A 53 -0.36 4.37 -6.15
C VAL A 53 -0.38 4.22 -4.64
N MET A 54 -1.57 4.09 -4.03
CA MET A 54 -1.72 3.88 -2.59
C MET A 54 -1.09 2.56 -2.14
N GLY A 55 -1.26 1.49 -2.91
CA GLY A 55 -0.59 0.21 -2.66
C GLY A 55 0.92 0.32 -2.70
N LEU A 56 1.47 1.00 -3.70
CA LEU A 56 2.91 1.22 -3.85
C LEU A 56 3.47 2.07 -2.71
N VAL A 57 2.79 3.17 -2.35
CA VAL A 57 3.18 4.01 -1.22
C VAL A 57 3.18 3.18 0.07
N PHE A 58 2.09 2.45 0.34
CA PHE A 58 2.01 1.57 1.49
C PHE A 58 3.14 0.54 1.53
N TRP A 59 3.44 -0.10 0.39
CA TRP A 59 4.53 -1.08 0.27
C TRP A 59 5.89 -0.48 0.63
N VAL A 60 6.24 0.67 0.07
CA VAL A 60 7.52 1.34 0.30
C VAL A 60 7.69 1.68 1.78
N PHE A 61 6.67 2.30 2.38
CA PHE A 61 6.72 2.67 3.80
C PHE A 61 6.77 1.45 4.71
N THR A 62 5.90 0.45 4.51
CA THR A 62 5.87 -0.74 5.38
C THR A 62 7.13 -1.58 5.26
N SER A 63 7.71 -1.69 4.07
CA SER A 63 8.99 -2.38 3.89
C SER A 63 10.13 -1.61 4.56
N GLY A 64 10.13 -0.27 4.46
CA GLY A 64 11.09 0.59 5.16
C GLY A 64 11.00 0.48 6.68
N PHE A 65 9.79 0.61 7.25
CA PHE A 65 9.60 0.48 8.71
C PHE A 65 9.99 -0.89 9.25
N ARG A 66 9.75 -1.97 8.49
CA ARG A 66 10.20 -3.30 8.89
C ARG A 66 11.71 -3.42 8.91
N ARG A 67 12.38 -2.84 7.91
CA ARG A 67 13.84 -2.79 7.87
C ARG A 67 14.39 -2.03 9.07
N PHE A 68 13.86 -0.85 9.40
CA PHE A 68 14.26 -0.12 10.61
C PHE A 68 14.05 -0.95 11.88
N ARG A 69 12.89 -1.59 12.01
CA ARG A 69 12.62 -2.48 13.14
C ARG A 69 13.67 -3.59 13.21
N ASP A 70 13.94 -4.28 12.10
CA ASP A 70 14.83 -5.44 12.08
C ASP A 70 16.31 -5.04 12.30
N GLU A 71 16.71 -3.83 11.91
CA GLU A 71 18.02 -3.24 12.22
C GLU A 71 18.15 -2.85 13.71
N ASP A 72 17.07 -2.42 14.37
CA ASP A 72 17.04 -2.08 15.81
C ASP A 72 17.07 -3.31 16.74
N VAL A 73 16.59 -4.49 16.30
CA VAL A 73 16.58 -5.72 17.14
C VAL A 73 17.84 -6.57 17.06
N THR A 74 18.85 -6.16 16.29
CA THR A 74 20.19 -6.78 16.33
C THR A 74 21.14 -5.96 17.22
N PRO A 75 21.25 -6.26 18.53
CA PRO A 75 22.47 -5.92 19.24
C PRO A 75 23.61 -6.76 18.64
N SER A 76 24.71 -6.09 18.30
CA SER A 76 25.98 -6.68 17.89
C SER A 76 26.47 -7.78 18.83
#